data_AF-A0A4V1SGB9-F1
#
_entry.id   AF-A0A4V1SGB9-F1
#
_cell.length_a   1.000
_cell.length_b   1.000
_cell.length_c   1.000
_cell.angle_alpha   90.00
_cell.angle_beta   90.00
_cell.angle_gamma   90.00
#
_symmetry.space_group_name_H-M   'P 1'
#
loop_
_entity.id
_entity.type
_entity.pdbx_description
1 polymer ?
#
loop_
_entity_poly.entity_id
_entity_poly.type
_entity_poly.pdbx_seq_one_letter_code
_entity_poly.pdbx_strand_id
1 'polypeptide(L)'
;MNQVSRYILSLATVIGFTGLVYFICLVFHLPFLLSVPLVLASWFLAVRWLNKKESSAKEESSGKLGIIILGIGIYLITSKAYVYAGKYGEWDAWAIWNMHARYLVDTDHWKGLFQISAYAHTDYPLMLPANIAFFSRLFADKAMLLVPFGFHFLVTLCIPVLIFSELHKRSTIVSTIALLLLATDEFYIREGVAQYADTLLAFFFLCAFIAINHQERKESLIITGFMLGCCMWTKNEGVVLAGIFTMFYLPLLLRTRLLRYFVIGVALPLIVWAVFKMLYAPANDIVSGQGGSTWEYILQADRYKLIWDFLYNNLMLKFKVVFYAVVIYLAICIIFRRTPDKQLLIILTCLAAYMAIYVVTPHDLEWHLFTSQHRLLHQLLPVTIYALGRKFTREEDSPKSGWITTNFSVLRRPR
;
A
#
# COMPACT_ATOMS: atom_id res chain seq x y z
N MET A 1 1.21 18.25 -2.75
CA MET A 1 2.21 17.48 -1.98
C MET A 1 3.27 18.42 -1.45
N ASN A 2 3.71 18.19 -0.21
CA ASN A 2 4.90 18.86 0.31
C ASN A 2 6.19 18.23 -0.28
N GLN A 3 7.35 18.84 0.01
CA GLN A 3 8.64 18.38 -0.50
C GLN A 3 9.04 17.00 0.03
N VAL A 4 8.87 16.73 1.33
CA VAL A 4 9.18 15.43 1.95
C VAL A 4 8.38 14.31 1.29
N SER A 5 7.08 14.50 1.11
CA SER A 5 6.21 13.52 0.44
C SER A 5 6.62 13.28 -1.01
N ARG A 6 7.07 14.31 -1.74
CA ARG A 6 7.61 14.14 -3.09
C ARG A 6 8.86 13.26 -3.10
N TYR A 7 9.77 13.43 -2.13
CA TYR A 7 10.93 12.55 -1.99
C TYR A 7 10.54 11.11 -1.63
N ILE A 8 9.60 10.92 -0.71
CA ILE A 8 9.13 9.58 -0.35
C ILE A 8 8.42 8.89 -1.52
N LEU A 9 7.60 9.63 -2.29
CA LEU A 9 6.98 9.11 -3.52
C LEU A 9 8.03 8.82 -4.61
N SER A 10 9.11 9.59 -4.68
CA SER A 10 10.25 9.29 -5.56
C SER A 10 10.92 7.98 -5.14
N LEU A 11 11.18 7.80 -3.84
CA LEU A 11 11.73 6.56 -3.29
C LEU A 11 10.82 5.36 -3.58
N ALA A 12 9.52 5.48 -3.35
CA ALA A 12 8.55 4.45 -3.70
C ALA A 12 8.61 4.11 -5.20
N THR A 13 8.73 5.13 -6.06
CA THR A 13 8.85 4.93 -7.51
C THR A 13 10.10 4.13 -7.86
N VAL A 14 11.23 4.43 -7.21
CA VAL A 14 12.48 3.71 -7.41
C VAL A 14 12.42 2.27 -6.87
N ILE A 15 11.82 2.03 -5.71
CA ILE A 15 11.63 0.67 -5.18
C ILE A 15 10.79 -0.14 -6.16
N GLY A 16 9.69 0.44 -6.67
CA GLY A 16 8.85 -0.19 -7.68
C GLY A 16 9.63 -0.50 -8.96
N PHE A 17 10.37 0.48 -9.48
CA PHE A 17 11.12 0.34 -10.72
C PHE A 17 12.28 -0.66 -10.60
N THR A 18 12.98 -0.69 -9.46
CA THR A 18 14.04 -1.66 -9.16
C THR A 18 13.51 -3.09 -9.25
N GLY A 19 12.40 -3.39 -8.59
CA GLY A 19 11.80 -4.73 -8.62
C GLY A 19 11.34 -5.15 -10.03
N LEU A 20 10.84 -4.21 -10.83
CA LEU A 20 10.41 -4.46 -12.21
C LEU A 20 11.60 -4.70 -13.14
N VAL A 21 12.59 -3.81 -13.14
CA VAL A 21 13.77 -3.90 -14.01
C VAL A 21 14.59 -5.13 -13.68
N TYR A 22 14.79 -5.43 -12.38
CA TYR A 22 15.54 -6.60 -11.99
C TYR A 22 14.89 -7.89 -12.50
N PHE A 23 13.57 -8.01 -12.36
CA PHE A 23 12.83 -9.15 -12.93
C PHE A 23 12.92 -9.21 -14.45
N ILE A 24 12.80 -8.08 -15.16
CA ILE A 24 12.99 -8.03 -16.62
C ILE A 24 14.39 -8.52 -17.01
N CYS A 25 15.43 -8.11 -16.28
CA CYS A 25 16.78 -8.59 -16.53
C CYS A 25 16.90 -10.12 -16.34
N LEU A 26 16.25 -10.68 -15.31
CA LEU A 26 16.22 -12.13 -15.09
C LEU A 26 15.51 -12.89 -16.22
N VAL A 27 14.38 -12.37 -16.71
CA VAL A 27 13.59 -13.00 -17.78
C VAL A 27 14.35 -13.01 -19.10
N PHE A 28 15.02 -11.91 -19.44
CA PHE A 28 15.75 -11.76 -20.70
C PHE A 28 17.24 -12.15 -20.61
N HIS A 29 17.67 -12.75 -19.50
CA HIS A 29 19.07 -13.12 -19.25
C HIS A 29 20.04 -11.95 -19.46
N LEU A 30 19.62 -10.73 -19.10
CA LEU A 30 20.44 -9.54 -19.21
C LEU A 30 21.44 -9.48 -18.04
N PRO A 31 22.69 -9.04 -18.29
CA PRO A 31 23.68 -8.87 -17.23
C PRO A 31 23.15 -7.97 -16.11
N PHE A 32 23.33 -8.39 -14.85
CA PHE A 32 22.94 -7.63 -13.67
C PHE A 32 23.45 -6.18 -13.71
N LEU A 33 24.68 -5.97 -14.21
CA LEU A 33 25.30 -4.65 -14.32
C LEU A 33 24.51 -3.66 -15.21
N LEU A 34 23.62 -4.13 -16.09
CA LEU A 34 22.71 -3.26 -16.85
C LEU A 34 21.56 -2.71 -15.99
N SER A 35 21.12 -3.45 -14.98
CA SER A 35 20.04 -3.02 -14.09
C SER A 35 20.45 -1.83 -13.21
N VAL A 36 21.72 -1.76 -12.80
CA VAL A 36 22.25 -0.73 -11.90
C VAL A 36 22.12 0.70 -12.48
N PRO A 37 22.64 1.02 -13.68
CA PRO A 37 22.50 2.36 -14.25
C PRO A 37 21.04 2.70 -14.57
N LEU A 38 20.20 1.72 -14.91
CA LEU A 38 18.76 1.94 -15.10
C LEU A 38 18.06 2.35 -13.80
N VAL A 39 18.39 1.68 -12.68
CA VAL A 39 17.88 2.04 -11.35
C VAL A 39 18.37 3.43 -10.94
N LEU A 40 19.65 3.74 -11.12
CA LEU A 40 20.21 5.07 -10.81
C LEU A 40 19.58 6.17 -11.68
N ALA A 41 19.38 5.91 -12.98
CA ALA A 41 18.69 6.83 -13.87
C ALA A 41 17.24 7.04 -13.43
N SER A 42 16.53 5.97 -13.05
CA SER A 42 15.17 6.06 -12.54
C SER A 42 15.09 6.90 -11.25
N TRP A 43 16.08 6.78 -10.36
CA TRP A 43 16.19 7.60 -9.16
C TRP A 43 16.33 9.07 -9.51
N PHE A 44 17.31 9.40 -10.35
CA PHE A 44 17.56 10.77 -10.78
C PHE A 44 16.32 11.37 -11.45
N LEU A 45 15.69 10.63 -12.36
CA LEU A 45 14.50 11.06 -13.07
C LEU A 45 13.29 11.22 -12.14
N ALA A 46 13.02 10.27 -11.25
CA ALA A 46 11.90 10.35 -10.31
C ALA A 46 12.03 11.56 -9.39
N VAL A 47 13.22 11.76 -8.81
CA VAL A 47 13.50 12.93 -7.96
C VAL A 47 13.34 14.23 -8.75
N ARG A 48 13.95 14.34 -9.93
CA ARG A 48 13.88 15.56 -10.76
C ARG A 48 12.46 15.85 -11.23
N TRP A 49 11.72 14.83 -11.63
CA TRP A 49 10.38 14.96 -12.19
C TRP A 49 9.36 15.33 -11.13
N LEU A 50 9.36 14.64 -9.98
CA LEU A 50 8.41 14.91 -8.90
C LEU A 50 8.75 16.20 -8.15
N ASN A 51 10.03 16.57 -8.02
CA ASN A 51 10.47 17.79 -7.34
C ASN A 51 10.65 19.00 -8.27
N LYS A 52 10.17 18.96 -9.52
CA LYS A 52 10.17 20.13 -10.40
C LYS A 52 9.45 21.28 -9.67
N LYS A 53 10.16 22.40 -9.44
CA LYS A 53 9.64 23.56 -8.71
C LYS A 53 8.44 24.15 -9.44
N GLU A 54 7.31 24.26 -8.76
CA GLU A 54 6.21 25.15 -9.16
C GLU A 54 6.59 26.58 -8.78
N SER A 55 6.43 27.51 -9.71
CA SER A 55 6.92 28.89 -9.59
C SER A 55 6.16 29.78 -8.60
N SER A 56 5.32 29.25 -7.71
CA SER A 56 4.46 30.09 -6.84
C SER A 56 4.24 29.62 -5.41
N ALA A 57 4.66 28.42 -5.00
CA ALA A 57 4.49 27.98 -3.62
C ALA A 57 5.71 28.42 -2.79
N LYS A 58 5.54 29.39 -1.88
CA LYS A 58 6.51 29.61 -0.79
C LYS A 58 6.69 28.28 -0.07
N GLU A 59 7.90 27.72 -0.16
CA GLU A 59 8.30 26.58 0.66
C GLU A 59 8.40 27.06 2.10
N GLU A 60 7.29 26.97 2.83
CA GLU A 60 7.31 27.11 4.27
C GLU A 60 8.05 25.92 4.86
N SER A 61 9.24 26.20 5.41
CA SER A 61 10.00 25.29 6.24
C SER A 61 9.08 24.73 7.32
N SER A 62 9.07 23.41 7.50
CA SER A 62 8.51 22.82 8.71
C SER A 62 9.09 23.58 9.91
N GLY A 63 8.23 24.13 10.76
CA GLY A 63 8.68 24.82 11.96
C GLY A 63 9.57 23.89 12.79
N LYS A 64 10.50 24.44 13.58
CA LYS A 64 11.42 23.65 14.43
C LYS A 64 10.70 22.55 15.23
N LEU A 65 9.48 22.84 15.68
CA LEU A 65 8.59 21.90 16.37
C LEU A 65 8.27 20.65 15.53
N GLY A 66 7.93 20.80 14.25
CA GLY A 66 7.61 19.66 13.37
C GLY A 66 8.81 18.74 13.16
N ILE A 67 10.03 19.30 13.09
CA ILE A 67 11.27 18.52 13.01
C ILE A 67 11.52 17.74 14.30
N ILE A 68 11.31 18.38 15.46
CA ILE A 68 11.46 17.72 16.77
C ILE A 68 10.46 16.57 16.92
N ILE A 69 9.19 16.81 16.60
CA ILE A 69 8.13 15.78 16.67
C ILE A 69 8.48 14.60 15.76
N LEU A 70 8.90 14.87 14.53
CA LEU A 70 9.31 13.83 13.59
C LEU A 70 10.53 13.06 14.11
N GLY A 71 11.52 13.75 14.67
CA GLY A 71 12.70 13.14 15.28
C GLY A 71 12.36 12.20 16.43
N ILE A 72 11.42 12.59 17.31
CA ILE A 72 10.92 11.74 18.40
C ILE A 72 10.21 10.50 17.82
N GLY A 73 9.34 10.67 16.84
CA GLY A 73 8.64 9.54 16.20
C GLY A 73 9.62 8.55 15.55
N ILE A 74 10.61 9.05 14.81
CA ILE A 74 11.68 8.25 14.19
C ILE A 74 12.46 7.49 15.27
N TYR A 75 12.84 8.16 16.37
CA TYR A 75 13.56 7.54 17.48
C TYR A 75 12.76 6.39 18.12
N LEU A 76 11.47 6.60 18.38
CA LEU A 76 10.58 5.58 18.95
C LEU A 76 10.43 4.37 18.03
N ILE A 77 10.23 4.60 16.73
CA ILE A 77 10.14 3.51 15.75
C ILE A 77 11.47 2.75 15.70
N THR A 78 12.59 3.46 15.64
CA THR A 78 13.92 2.85 15.51
C THR A 78 14.28 2.00 16.73
N SER A 79 14.02 2.52 17.94
CA SER A 79 14.33 1.79 19.18
C SER A 79 13.53 0.50 19.31
N LYS A 80 12.23 0.53 18.99
CA LYS A 80 11.37 -0.66 19.00
C LYS A 80 11.68 -1.62 17.83
N ALA A 81 11.92 -1.09 16.64
CA ALA A 81 12.28 -1.89 15.45
C ALA A 81 13.53 -2.73 15.71
N TYR A 82 14.53 -2.17 16.38
CA TYR A 82 15.74 -2.91 16.77
C TYR A 82 15.42 -4.08 17.71
N VAL A 83 14.50 -3.89 18.67
CA VAL A 83 14.09 -4.93 19.63
C VAL A 83 13.31 -6.06 18.96
N TYR A 84 12.42 -5.73 18.02
CA TYR A 84 11.59 -6.73 17.32
C TYR A 84 12.26 -7.35 16.10
N ALA A 85 13.45 -6.89 15.69
CA ALA A 85 14.11 -7.38 14.50
C ALA A 85 14.54 -8.84 14.65
N GLY A 86 13.90 -9.73 13.89
CA GLY A 86 14.33 -11.12 13.74
C GLY A 86 15.45 -11.24 12.71
N LYS A 87 16.47 -12.07 12.99
CA LYS A 87 17.61 -12.32 12.09
C LYS A 87 17.19 -12.72 10.68
N TYR A 88 16.14 -13.54 10.55
CA TYR A 88 15.60 -14.01 9.27
C TYR A 88 14.17 -13.51 9.00
N GLY A 89 13.71 -12.54 9.79
CA GLY A 89 12.30 -12.19 9.90
C GLY A 89 11.49 -13.28 10.58
N GLU A 90 10.17 -13.22 10.41
CA GLU A 90 9.20 -14.18 10.92
C GLU A 90 8.90 -15.27 9.87
N TRP A 91 7.88 -16.12 10.10
CA TRP A 91 7.66 -17.35 9.32
C TRP A 91 7.59 -17.12 7.79
N ASP A 92 6.73 -16.22 7.29
CA ASP A 92 6.64 -15.96 5.83
C ASP A 92 7.94 -15.36 5.27
N ALA A 93 8.72 -14.67 6.09
CA ALA A 93 9.95 -14.05 5.61
C ALA A 93 10.94 -15.10 5.17
N TRP A 94 11.24 -16.10 6.01
CA TRP A 94 12.18 -17.14 5.62
C TRP A 94 11.55 -18.19 4.70
N ALA A 95 10.24 -18.47 4.81
CA ALA A 95 9.56 -19.49 4.01
C ALA A 95 9.16 -19.02 2.59
N ILE A 96 8.97 -17.71 2.40
CA ILE A 96 8.50 -17.12 1.14
C ILE A 96 9.50 -16.05 0.69
N TRP A 97 9.53 -14.90 1.38
CA TRP A 97 10.09 -13.67 0.80
C TRP A 97 11.61 -13.69 0.63
N ASN A 98 12.34 -14.00 1.70
CA ASN A 98 13.80 -14.11 1.70
C ASN A 98 14.27 -15.36 0.95
N MET A 99 13.50 -16.46 1.01
CA MET A 99 13.80 -17.64 0.19
C MET A 99 13.72 -17.30 -1.29
N HIS A 100 12.64 -16.64 -1.74
CA HIS A 100 12.50 -16.21 -3.13
C HIS A 100 13.65 -15.29 -3.51
N ALA A 101 14.01 -14.33 -2.65
CA ALA A 101 15.13 -13.43 -2.91
C ALA A 101 16.44 -14.20 -3.13
N ARG A 102 16.70 -15.28 -2.36
CA ARG A 102 17.88 -16.13 -2.55
C ARG A 102 17.92 -16.82 -3.91
N TYR A 103 16.79 -17.33 -4.39
CA TYR A 103 16.71 -17.86 -5.76
C TYR A 103 16.98 -16.78 -6.79
N LEU A 104 16.41 -15.58 -6.60
CA LEU A 104 16.60 -14.48 -7.54
C LEU A 104 18.02 -13.89 -7.53
N VAL A 105 18.83 -14.16 -6.50
CA VAL A 105 20.27 -13.81 -6.50
C VAL A 105 21.02 -14.66 -7.52
N ASP A 106 20.67 -15.94 -7.70
CA ASP A 106 21.24 -16.79 -8.76
C ASP A 106 20.54 -16.51 -10.09
N THR A 107 21.11 -15.60 -10.89
CA THR A 107 20.52 -15.15 -12.15
C THR A 107 20.38 -16.24 -13.21
N ASP A 108 21.12 -17.35 -13.07
CA ASP A 108 21.13 -18.43 -14.04
C ASP A 108 20.10 -19.52 -13.68
N HIS A 109 19.90 -19.76 -12.38
CA HIS A 109 19.03 -20.83 -11.88
C HIS A 109 17.80 -20.36 -11.10
N TRP A 110 17.47 -19.06 -11.12
CA TRP A 110 16.35 -18.48 -10.36
C TRP A 110 14.99 -19.17 -10.55
N LYS A 111 14.76 -19.78 -11.72
CA LYS A 111 13.53 -20.52 -12.04
C LYS A 111 13.34 -21.79 -11.21
N GLY A 112 14.39 -22.30 -10.56
CA GLY A 112 14.31 -23.38 -9.57
C GLY A 112 13.33 -23.06 -8.43
N LEU A 113 13.07 -21.77 -8.19
CA LEU A 113 12.05 -21.29 -7.26
C LEU A 113 10.70 -21.98 -7.47
N PHE A 114 10.25 -22.12 -8.73
CA PHE A 114 8.90 -22.62 -9.04
C PHE A 114 8.76 -24.14 -8.91
N GLN A 115 9.85 -24.84 -8.58
CA GLN A 115 9.84 -26.29 -8.34
C GLN A 115 9.54 -26.62 -6.87
N ILE A 116 9.53 -25.63 -5.97
CA ILE A 116 9.20 -25.82 -4.55
C ILE A 116 7.69 -25.66 -4.38
N SER A 117 7.02 -26.66 -3.79
CA SER A 117 5.56 -26.69 -3.68
C SER A 117 5.00 -26.47 -2.28
N ALA A 118 5.70 -26.91 -1.22
CA ALA A 118 5.16 -26.84 0.13
C ALA A 118 5.33 -25.45 0.74
N TYR A 119 4.21 -24.73 0.95
CA TYR A 119 4.14 -23.47 1.73
C TYR A 119 4.96 -22.28 1.19
N ALA A 120 5.56 -22.42 0.01
CA ALA A 120 6.42 -21.42 -0.59
C ALA A 120 5.65 -20.28 -1.26
N HIS A 121 4.34 -20.43 -1.50
CA HIS A 121 3.52 -19.44 -2.23
C HIS A 121 4.22 -18.94 -3.51
N THR A 122 4.69 -19.86 -4.34
CA THR A 122 5.44 -19.56 -5.58
C THR A 122 4.59 -18.83 -6.61
N ASP A 123 3.27 -18.75 -6.41
CA ASP A 123 2.37 -17.91 -7.17
C ASP A 123 2.43 -16.42 -6.77
N TYR A 124 3.05 -16.06 -5.64
CA TYR A 124 3.16 -14.68 -5.21
C TYR A 124 4.09 -13.85 -6.10
N PRO A 125 3.65 -12.64 -6.51
CA PRO A 125 4.48 -11.69 -7.25
C PRO A 125 5.82 -11.37 -6.60
N LEU A 126 6.82 -11.01 -7.41
CA LEU A 126 8.23 -10.97 -6.97
C LEU A 126 8.76 -9.57 -6.63
N MET A 127 7.93 -8.52 -6.44
CA MET A 127 8.42 -7.16 -6.15
C MET A 127 9.39 -7.11 -4.95
N LEU A 128 8.99 -7.69 -3.81
CA LEU A 128 9.81 -7.69 -2.61
C LEU A 128 11.07 -8.55 -2.79
N PRO A 129 10.97 -9.83 -3.21
CA PRO A 129 12.15 -10.66 -3.49
C PRO A 129 13.12 -10.03 -4.49
N ALA A 130 12.63 -9.41 -5.56
CA ALA A 130 13.45 -8.80 -6.59
C ALA A 130 14.24 -7.60 -6.07
N ASN A 131 13.64 -6.76 -5.22
CA ASN A 131 14.34 -5.67 -4.56
C ASN A 131 15.43 -6.20 -3.63
N ILE A 132 15.10 -7.18 -2.77
CA ILE A 132 16.08 -7.78 -1.85
C ILE A 132 17.24 -8.41 -2.63
N ALA A 133 16.95 -9.14 -3.71
CA ALA A 133 17.97 -9.79 -4.54
C ALA A 133 18.87 -8.78 -5.26
N PHE A 134 18.28 -7.73 -5.86
CA PHE A 134 19.02 -6.64 -6.49
C PHE A 134 20.03 -6.01 -5.53
N PHE A 135 19.58 -5.60 -4.33
CA PHE A 135 20.46 -4.99 -3.34
C PHE A 135 21.47 -6.00 -2.77
N SER A 136 21.10 -7.27 -2.58
CA SER A 136 22.03 -8.31 -2.11
C SER A 136 23.20 -8.50 -3.07
N ARG A 137 22.91 -8.52 -4.38
CA ARG A 137 23.93 -8.64 -5.43
C ARG A 137 24.89 -7.45 -5.48
N LEU A 138 24.43 -6.23 -5.18
CA LEU A 138 25.33 -5.07 -5.09
C LEU A 138 26.42 -5.25 -4.02
N PHE A 139 26.15 -6.04 -2.99
CA PHE A 139 27.10 -6.33 -1.91
C PHE A 139 27.78 -7.70 -2.06
N ALA A 140 27.73 -8.32 -3.26
CA ALA A 140 28.26 -9.65 -3.53
C ALA A 140 27.85 -10.67 -2.44
N ASP A 141 26.57 -10.60 -2.02
CA ASP A 141 25.94 -11.48 -1.03
C ASP A 141 26.53 -11.42 0.40
N LYS A 142 27.47 -10.51 0.65
CA LYS A 142 28.05 -10.32 2.00
C LYS A 142 27.07 -9.71 3.01
N ALA A 143 25.98 -9.12 2.52
CA ALA A 143 25.01 -8.38 3.33
C ALA A 143 23.60 -9.01 3.32
N MET A 144 23.47 -10.31 3.01
CA MET A 144 22.16 -10.99 2.84
C MET A 144 21.21 -10.89 4.05
N LEU A 145 21.71 -10.64 5.26
CA LEU A 145 20.87 -10.42 6.45
C LEU A 145 20.51 -8.94 6.66
N LEU A 146 21.44 -8.04 6.32
CA LEU A 146 21.27 -6.61 6.52
C LEU A 146 20.37 -5.98 5.45
N VAL A 147 20.42 -6.49 4.22
CA VAL A 147 19.64 -5.97 3.09
C VAL A 147 18.13 -6.13 3.34
N PRO A 148 17.58 -7.32 3.66
CA PRO A 148 16.16 -7.45 4.01
C PRO A 148 15.76 -6.53 5.16
N PHE A 149 16.49 -6.59 6.28
CA PHE A 149 16.16 -5.77 7.45
C PHE A 149 16.17 -4.27 7.13
N GLY A 150 17.23 -3.76 6.49
CA GLY A 150 17.35 -2.35 6.13
C GLY A 150 16.25 -1.90 5.17
N PHE A 151 15.87 -2.75 4.21
CA PHE A 151 14.76 -2.49 3.30
C PHE A 151 13.42 -2.39 4.04
N HIS A 152 13.10 -3.38 4.88
CA HIS A 152 11.84 -3.39 5.63
C HIS A 152 11.76 -2.27 6.66
N PHE A 153 12.87 -1.97 7.34
CA PHE A 153 12.96 -0.83 8.25
C PHE A 153 12.72 0.50 7.52
N LEU A 154 13.34 0.70 6.35
CA LEU A 154 13.14 1.90 5.54
C LEU A 154 11.67 2.09 5.15
N VAL A 155 11.01 1.03 4.66
CA VAL A 155 9.60 1.10 4.27
C VAL A 155 8.71 1.38 5.48
N THR A 156 8.96 0.71 6.61
CA THR A 156 8.25 0.92 7.89
C THR A 156 8.38 2.35 8.39
N LEU A 157 9.54 2.99 8.17
CA LEU A 157 9.77 4.39 8.53
C LEU A 157 9.07 5.36 7.58
N CYS A 158 9.07 5.07 6.28
CA CYS A 158 8.51 5.96 5.27
C CYS A 158 7.01 6.20 5.44
N ILE A 159 6.25 5.19 5.87
CA ILE A 159 4.80 5.29 6.06
C ILE A 159 4.40 6.41 7.05
N PRO A 160 4.82 6.40 8.34
CA PRO A 160 4.44 7.42 9.30
C PRO A 160 5.00 8.79 8.96
N VAL A 161 6.21 8.87 8.39
CA VAL A 161 6.82 10.14 7.93
C VAL A 161 5.97 10.73 6.80
N LEU A 162 5.49 9.92 5.87
CA LEU A 162 4.64 10.35 4.76
C LEU A 162 3.28 10.85 5.24
N ILE A 163 2.63 10.12 6.16
CA ILE A 163 1.36 10.52 6.77
C ILE A 163 1.53 11.84 7.54
N PHE A 164 2.54 11.92 8.41
CA PHE A 164 2.84 13.13 9.18
C PHE A 164 3.05 14.31 8.23
N SER A 165 3.90 14.17 7.22
CA SER A 165 4.24 15.25 6.30
C SER A 165 3.00 15.78 5.57
N GLU A 166 2.14 14.90 5.06
CA GLU A 166 0.92 15.32 4.35
C GLU A 166 -0.13 15.99 5.26
N LEU A 167 -0.22 15.57 6.52
CA LEU A 167 -1.20 16.12 7.47
C LEU A 167 -0.70 17.36 8.23
N HIS A 168 0.61 17.48 8.45
CA HIS A 168 1.20 18.50 9.32
C HIS A 168 0.90 19.93 8.86
N LYS A 169 0.85 20.15 7.53
CA LYS A 169 0.48 21.44 6.94
C LYS A 169 -0.94 21.89 7.28
N ARG A 170 -1.81 20.95 7.61
CA ARG A 170 -3.23 21.21 7.90
C ARG A 170 -3.50 21.20 9.40
N SER A 171 -2.85 20.31 10.14
CA SER A 171 -2.93 20.27 11.61
C SER A 171 -1.72 19.58 12.22
N THR A 172 -0.96 20.31 13.02
CA THR A 172 0.12 19.75 13.85
C THR A 172 -0.41 18.70 14.82
N ILE A 173 -1.58 18.91 15.41
CA ILE A 173 -2.15 17.98 16.40
C ILE A 173 -2.48 16.64 15.74
N VAL A 174 -3.27 16.64 14.68
CA VAL A 174 -3.70 15.40 14.02
C VAL A 174 -2.52 14.66 13.39
N SER A 175 -1.58 15.38 12.78
CA SER A 175 -0.35 14.77 12.26
C SER A 175 0.49 14.12 13.36
N THR A 176 0.63 14.78 14.51
CA THR A 176 1.35 14.25 15.67
C THR A 176 0.66 13.02 16.25
N ILE A 177 -0.67 13.05 16.39
CA ILE A 177 -1.44 11.88 16.84
C ILE A 177 -1.26 10.70 15.88
N ALA A 178 -1.35 10.93 14.58
CA ALA A 178 -1.16 9.88 13.57
C ALA A 178 0.27 9.29 13.62
N LEU A 179 1.29 10.14 13.78
CA LEU A 179 2.67 9.72 13.94
C LEU A 179 2.87 8.90 15.21
N LEU A 180 2.42 9.42 16.37
CA LEU A 180 2.59 8.75 17.66
C LEU A 180 1.81 7.44 17.73
N LEU A 181 0.63 7.37 17.11
CA LEU A 181 -0.13 6.13 17.00
C LEU A 181 0.72 5.04 16.36
N LEU A 182 1.33 5.29 15.19
CA LEU A 182 2.20 4.31 14.53
C LEU A 182 3.55 4.12 15.24
N ALA A 183 4.12 5.18 15.80
CA ALA A 183 5.44 5.12 16.44
C ALA A 183 5.44 4.42 17.80
N THR A 184 4.26 4.27 18.43
CA THR A 184 4.10 3.57 19.71
C THR A 184 3.41 2.22 19.57
N ASP A 185 2.72 1.96 18.46
CA ASP A 185 2.05 0.69 18.19
C ASP A 185 3.05 -0.45 17.96
N GLU A 186 3.09 -1.39 18.90
CA GLU A 186 4.01 -2.53 18.88
C GLU A 186 3.71 -3.50 17.73
N PHE A 187 2.44 -3.67 17.41
CA PHE A 187 2.02 -4.57 16.34
C PHE A 187 2.48 -4.04 14.98
N TYR A 188 2.21 -2.76 14.68
CA TYR A 188 2.67 -2.09 13.46
C TYR A 188 4.18 -2.21 13.27
N ILE A 189 4.96 -1.93 14.33
CA ILE A 189 6.43 -1.96 14.24
C ILE A 189 6.92 -3.39 14.04
N ARG A 190 6.37 -4.36 14.79
CA ARG A 190 6.73 -5.78 14.65
C ARG A 190 6.42 -6.31 13.26
N GLU A 191 5.21 -6.09 12.74
CA GLU A 191 4.86 -6.48 11.36
C GLU A 191 5.68 -5.70 10.31
N GLY A 192 6.06 -4.46 10.62
CA GLY A 192 6.95 -3.63 9.81
C GLY A 192 8.32 -4.28 9.58
N VAL A 193 8.92 -4.83 10.64
CA VAL A 193 10.24 -5.48 10.62
C VAL A 193 10.20 -6.99 10.53
N ALA A 194 9.01 -7.60 10.44
CA ALA A 194 8.81 -9.05 10.28
C ALA A 194 9.36 -9.59 8.94
N GLN A 195 9.74 -8.68 8.03
CA GLN A 195 10.23 -8.97 6.68
C GLN A 195 9.17 -9.59 5.76
N TYR A 196 7.92 -9.18 5.95
CA TYR A 196 6.77 -9.56 5.13
C TYR A 196 6.48 -8.53 4.01
N ALA A 197 5.85 -8.99 2.93
CA ALA A 197 5.43 -8.11 1.83
C ALA A 197 4.28 -7.16 2.19
N ASP A 198 3.54 -7.44 3.28
CA ASP A 198 2.36 -6.67 3.68
C ASP A 198 2.66 -5.18 3.90
N THR A 199 3.79 -4.85 4.55
CA THR A 199 4.20 -3.47 4.80
C THR A 199 4.58 -2.72 3.51
N LEU A 200 5.23 -3.40 2.56
CA LEU A 200 5.54 -2.83 1.24
C LEU A 200 4.27 -2.58 0.42
N LEU A 201 3.34 -3.54 0.46
CA LEU A 201 2.04 -3.41 -0.18
C LEU A 201 1.25 -2.22 0.39
N ALA A 202 1.21 -2.10 1.73
CA ALA A 202 0.56 -0.99 2.43
C ALA A 202 1.18 0.35 2.06
N PHE A 203 2.51 0.41 1.93
CA PHE A 203 3.24 1.61 1.54
C PHE A 203 2.90 2.06 0.12
N PHE A 204 2.89 1.16 -0.86
CA PHE A 204 2.47 1.49 -2.22
C PHE A 204 1.01 1.93 -2.29
N PHE A 205 0.12 1.27 -1.53
CA PHE A 205 -1.29 1.63 -1.49
C PHE A 205 -1.50 3.03 -0.89
N LEU A 206 -0.78 3.35 0.20
CA LEU A 206 -0.75 4.70 0.77
C LEU A 206 -0.25 5.76 -0.23
N CYS A 207 0.83 5.44 -0.96
CA CYS A 207 1.35 6.32 -2.00
C CYS A 207 0.30 6.59 -3.09
N ALA A 208 -0.49 5.58 -3.50
CA ALA A 208 -1.58 5.75 -4.45
C ALA A 208 -2.68 6.70 -3.92
N PHE A 209 -3.09 6.55 -2.65
CA PHE A 209 -4.07 7.42 -1.98
C PHE A 209 -3.61 8.88 -1.89
N ILE A 210 -2.33 9.10 -1.62
CA ILE A 210 -1.76 10.45 -1.55
C ILE A 210 -1.62 11.05 -2.94
N ALA A 211 -1.14 10.28 -3.92
CA ALA A 211 -0.98 10.75 -5.29
C ALA A 211 -2.32 11.14 -5.93
N ILE A 212 -3.39 10.34 -5.75
CA ILE A 212 -4.71 10.67 -6.33
C ILE A 212 -5.31 11.95 -5.74
N ASN A 213 -4.92 12.32 -4.51
CA ASN A 213 -5.34 13.58 -3.90
C ASN A 213 -4.72 14.82 -4.57
N HIS A 214 -3.75 14.62 -5.46
CA HIS A 214 -3.10 15.63 -6.28
C HIS A 214 -3.31 15.41 -7.78
N GLN A 215 -4.40 14.73 -8.16
CA GLN A 215 -4.75 14.35 -9.53
C GLN A 215 -4.84 15.49 -10.56
N GLU A 216 -4.92 16.75 -10.12
CA GLU A 216 -4.82 17.93 -11.00
C GLU A 216 -3.51 17.92 -11.81
N ARG A 217 -2.50 17.22 -11.30
CA ARG A 217 -1.21 17.01 -11.96
C ARG A 217 -1.18 15.65 -12.64
N LYS A 218 -0.83 15.63 -13.92
CA LYS A 218 -0.71 14.42 -14.75
C LYS A 218 0.28 13.42 -14.15
N GLU A 219 1.35 13.95 -13.58
CA GLU A 219 2.40 13.21 -12.87
C GLU A 219 1.82 12.43 -11.70
N SER A 220 0.88 13.03 -10.95
CA SER A 220 0.26 12.37 -9.82
C SER A 220 -0.65 11.22 -10.26
N LEU A 221 -1.32 11.33 -11.42
CA LEU A 221 -2.10 10.22 -12.00
C LEU A 221 -1.22 9.06 -12.49
N ILE A 222 -0.08 9.37 -13.14
CA ILE A 222 0.91 8.37 -13.54
C ILE A 222 1.44 7.66 -12.29
N ILE A 223 1.81 8.41 -11.24
CA ILE A 223 2.26 7.82 -9.99
C ILE A 223 1.16 6.98 -9.35
N THR A 224 -0.11 7.43 -9.31
CA THR A 224 -1.20 6.60 -8.79
C THR A 224 -1.29 5.27 -9.54
N GLY A 225 -1.32 5.28 -10.88
CA GLY A 225 -1.36 4.05 -11.68
C GLY A 225 -0.14 3.16 -11.43
N PHE A 226 1.05 3.74 -11.37
CA PHE A 226 2.29 3.01 -11.10
C PHE A 226 2.30 2.36 -9.71
N MET A 227 1.87 3.07 -8.66
CA MET A 227 1.81 2.55 -7.30
C MET A 227 0.80 1.41 -7.17
N LEU A 228 -0.38 1.52 -7.80
CA LEU A 228 -1.35 0.43 -7.83
C LEU A 228 -0.83 -0.78 -8.60
N GLY A 229 -0.13 -0.56 -9.72
CA GLY A 229 0.56 -1.62 -10.43
C GLY A 229 1.66 -2.28 -9.58
N CYS A 230 2.38 -1.50 -8.76
CA CYS A 230 3.34 -2.03 -7.79
C CYS A 230 2.65 -2.83 -6.68
N CYS A 231 1.44 -2.46 -6.23
CA CYS A 231 0.63 -3.29 -5.35
C CYS A 231 0.37 -4.67 -5.98
N MET A 232 -0.08 -4.70 -7.24
CA MET A 232 -0.29 -5.96 -7.99
C MET A 232 0.99 -6.79 -8.09
N TRP A 233 2.14 -6.14 -8.27
CA TRP A 233 3.44 -6.81 -8.34
C TRP A 233 4.03 -7.22 -6.97
N THR A 234 3.37 -6.87 -5.86
CA THR A 234 3.88 -7.17 -4.51
C THR A 234 3.26 -8.41 -3.88
N LYS A 235 1.93 -8.57 -4.00
CA LYS A 235 1.17 -9.68 -3.41
C LYS A 235 -0.13 -9.88 -4.17
N ASN A 236 -0.76 -11.05 -4.07
CA ASN A 236 -2.02 -11.34 -4.76
C ASN A 236 -3.14 -10.37 -4.37
N GLU A 237 -3.22 -10.02 -3.09
CA GLU A 237 -4.20 -9.07 -2.54
C GLU A 237 -4.06 -7.67 -3.17
N GLY A 238 -2.87 -7.31 -3.65
CA GLY A 238 -2.64 -6.06 -4.34
C GLY A 238 -3.47 -5.89 -5.62
N VAL A 239 -3.86 -6.98 -6.27
CA VAL A 239 -4.81 -6.96 -7.41
C VAL A 239 -6.20 -6.53 -6.97
N VAL A 240 -6.67 -7.06 -5.83
CA VAL A 240 -7.97 -6.69 -5.25
C VAL A 240 -7.95 -5.21 -4.84
N LEU A 241 -6.90 -4.76 -4.16
CA LEU A 241 -6.73 -3.35 -3.77
C LEU A 241 -6.72 -2.42 -4.98
N ALA A 242 -5.94 -2.75 -6.03
CA ALA A 242 -5.85 -1.96 -7.25
C ALA A 242 -7.18 -1.92 -8.02
N GLY A 243 -7.88 -3.06 -8.11
CA GLY A 243 -9.17 -3.17 -8.77
C GLY A 243 -10.25 -2.31 -8.09
N ILE A 244 -10.41 -2.46 -6.77
CA ILE A 244 -11.40 -1.67 -5.99
C ILE A 244 -11.07 -0.18 -6.08
N PHE A 245 -9.81 0.21 -5.88
CA PHE A 245 -9.40 1.60 -6.01
C PHE A 245 -9.76 2.16 -7.39
N THR A 246 -9.39 1.44 -8.45
CA THR A 246 -9.64 1.87 -9.83
C THR A 246 -11.13 2.00 -10.10
N MET A 247 -11.96 1.07 -9.62
CA MET A 247 -13.43 1.12 -9.75
C MET A 247 -14.03 2.40 -9.14
N PHE A 248 -13.63 2.78 -7.93
CA PHE A 248 -14.14 3.99 -7.26
C PHE A 248 -13.68 5.31 -7.91
N TYR A 249 -12.54 5.27 -8.59
CA TYR A 249 -11.99 6.41 -9.32
C TYR A 249 -12.26 6.35 -10.84
N LEU A 250 -12.88 5.30 -11.35
CA LEU A 250 -13.15 5.12 -12.78
C LEU A 250 -13.96 6.27 -13.38
N PRO A 251 -15.06 6.76 -12.77
CA PRO A 251 -15.81 7.90 -13.32
C PRO A 251 -14.94 9.15 -13.48
N LEU A 252 -13.99 9.35 -12.57
CA LEU A 252 -13.06 10.47 -12.58
C LEU A 252 -11.96 10.29 -13.63
N LEU A 253 -11.43 9.08 -13.80
CA LEU A 253 -10.43 8.77 -14.83
C LEU A 253 -11.01 8.87 -16.25
N LEU A 254 -12.28 8.50 -16.43
CA LEU A 254 -13.00 8.60 -17.70
C LEU A 254 -13.38 10.05 -18.04
N ARG A 255 -13.67 10.87 -17.03
CA ARG A 255 -13.86 12.31 -17.23
C ARG A 255 -12.49 12.91 -17.58
N THR A 256 -12.34 13.51 -18.76
CA THR A 256 -11.19 14.36 -19.16
C THR A 256 -9.85 13.73 -19.64
N ARG A 257 -9.86 12.66 -20.48
CA ARG A 257 -8.61 12.07 -21.06
C ARG A 257 -7.51 11.81 -20.00
N LEU A 258 -7.89 11.65 -18.72
CA LEU A 258 -6.98 11.41 -17.59
C LEU A 258 -6.57 9.96 -17.53
N LEU A 259 -7.46 9.06 -17.98
CA LEU A 259 -7.20 7.64 -18.10
C LEU A 259 -5.85 7.33 -18.75
N ARG A 260 -5.45 8.05 -19.80
CA ARG A 260 -4.15 7.80 -20.47
C ARG A 260 -2.96 7.95 -19.52
N TYR A 261 -2.99 8.92 -18.60
CA TYR A 261 -1.90 9.15 -17.65
C TYR A 261 -1.87 8.05 -16.59
N PHE A 262 -3.04 7.65 -16.09
CA PHE A 262 -3.18 6.51 -15.20
C PHE A 262 -2.69 5.21 -15.87
N VAL A 263 -3.09 4.98 -17.12
CA VAL A 263 -2.70 3.79 -17.92
C VAL A 263 -1.19 3.78 -18.17
N ILE A 264 -0.57 4.91 -18.51
CA ILE A 264 0.90 5.02 -18.64
C ILE A 264 1.59 4.57 -17.35
N GLY A 265 1.05 4.98 -16.19
CA GLY A 265 1.57 4.57 -14.88
C GLY A 265 1.49 3.07 -14.63
N VAL A 266 0.30 2.48 -14.81
CA VAL A 266 0.07 1.07 -14.48
C VAL A 266 0.66 0.10 -15.51
N ALA A 267 0.90 0.55 -16.75
CA ALA A 267 1.25 -0.31 -17.88
C ALA A 267 2.45 -1.22 -17.61
N LEU A 268 3.61 -0.66 -17.21
CA LEU A 268 4.81 -1.46 -16.99
C LEU A 268 4.65 -2.48 -15.85
N PRO A 269 4.22 -2.10 -14.62
CA PRO A 269 3.96 -3.08 -13.58
C PRO A 269 2.93 -4.14 -13.96
N LEU A 270 1.85 -3.75 -14.67
CA LEU A 270 0.81 -4.66 -15.11
C LEU A 270 1.34 -5.70 -16.11
N ILE A 271 2.15 -5.26 -17.08
CA ILE A 271 2.78 -6.17 -18.05
C ILE A 271 3.71 -7.15 -17.33
N VAL A 272 4.56 -6.66 -16.42
CA VAL A 272 5.47 -7.52 -15.65
C VAL A 272 4.70 -8.54 -14.81
N TRP A 273 3.66 -8.09 -14.10
CA TRP A 273 2.78 -8.96 -13.33
C TRP A 273 2.08 -10.00 -14.23
N ALA A 274 1.58 -9.61 -15.39
CA ALA A 274 0.93 -10.52 -16.33
C ALA A 274 1.91 -11.56 -16.90
N VAL A 275 3.12 -11.13 -17.30
CA VAL A 275 4.19 -12.03 -17.77
C VAL A 275 4.53 -13.06 -16.69
N PHE A 276 4.71 -12.61 -15.45
CA PHE A 276 4.94 -13.52 -14.32
C PHE A 276 3.78 -14.51 -14.14
N LYS A 277 2.54 -14.02 -14.09
CA LYS A 277 1.36 -14.86 -13.86
C LYS A 277 1.08 -15.84 -14.99
N MET A 278 1.39 -15.48 -16.23
CA MET A 278 1.10 -16.32 -17.41
C MET A 278 2.22 -17.31 -17.72
N LEU A 279 3.48 -16.97 -17.44
CA LEU A 279 4.62 -17.78 -17.86
C LEU A 279 5.32 -18.56 -16.73
N TYR A 280 5.18 -18.11 -15.48
CA TYR A 280 5.99 -18.63 -14.37
C TYR A 280 5.15 -19.07 -13.16
N ALA A 281 4.19 -18.26 -12.74
CA ALA A 281 3.44 -18.53 -11.52
C ALA A 281 2.57 -19.79 -11.69
N PRO A 282 2.60 -20.73 -10.72
CA PRO A 282 1.60 -21.79 -10.66
C PRO A 282 0.20 -21.20 -10.37
N ALA A 283 -0.83 -22.04 -10.54
CA ALA A 283 -2.19 -21.67 -10.20
C ALA A 283 -2.27 -21.27 -8.72
N ASN A 284 -3.02 -20.20 -8.43
CA ASN A 284 -3.27 -19.79 -7.06
C ASN A 284 -4.05 -20.89 -6.33
N ASP A 285 -3.60 -21.23 -5.13
CA ASP A 285 -4.13 -22.29 -4.27
C ASP A 285 -5.63 -22.11 -3.97
N ILE A 286 -6.06 -20.90 -3.61
CA ILE A 286 -7.46 -20.58 -3.33
C ILE A 286 -8.32 -20.82 -4.57
N VAL A 287 -7.86 -20.38 -5.76
CA VAL A 287 -8.60 -20.55 -7.02
C VAL A 287 -8.63 -22.02 -7.47
N SER A 288 -7.50 -22.72 -7.34
CA SER A 288 -7.37 -24.12 -7.73
C SER A 288 -8.18 -25.07 -6.84
N GLY A 289 -8.38 -24.70 -5.57
CA GLY A 289 -9.20 -25.46 -4.62
C GLY A 289 -10.70 -25.16 -4.69
N GLN A 290 -11.16 -24.28 -5.57
CA GLN A 290 -12.60 -24.03 -5.77
C GLN A 290 -13.28 -25.19 -6.50
N GLY A 291 -14.53 -25.48 -6.13
CA GLY A 291 -15.31 -26.57 -6.73
C GLY A 291 -16.79 -26.51 -6.36
N GLY A 292 -17.51 -27.63 -6.53
CA GLY A 292 -18.94 -27.70 -6.19
C GLY A 292 -19.26 -27.39 -4.72
N SER A 293 -18.30 -27.69 -3.82
CA SER A 293 -18.39 -27.43 -2.38
C SER A 293 -18.29 -25.94 -1.99
N THR A 294 -17.84 -25.06 -2.90
CA THR A 294 -17.77 -23.61 -2.61
C THR A 294 -19.15 -23.03 -2.26
N TRP A 295 -20.21 -23.53 -2.92
CA TRP A 295 -21.58 -23.12 -2.61
C TRP A 295 -22.00 -23.55 -1.21
N GLU A 296 -21.54 -24.71 -0.74
CA GLU A 296 -21.80 -25.17 0.62
C GLU A 296 -21.12 -24.26 1.64
N TYR A 297 -19.88 -23.82 1.39
CA TYR A 297 -19.19 -22.89 2.29
C TYR A 297 -19.90 -21.54 2.42
N ILE A 298 -20.46 -21.01 1.33
CA ILE A 298 -21.20 -19.73 1.35
C ILE A 298 -22.47 -19.82 2.21
N LEU A 299 -23.10 -21.00 2.30
CA LEU A 299 -24.34 -21.17 3.07
C LEU A 299 -24.09 -21.51 4.56
N GLN A 300 -22.84 -21.77 4.95
CA GLN A 300 -22.49 -22.16 6.32
C GLN A 300 -22.38 -20.93 7.24
N ALA A 301 -23.43 -20.70 8.05
CA ALA A 301 -23.48 -19.59 9.02
C ALA A 301 -22.31 -19.57 10.02
N ASP A 302 -21.83 -20.74 10.44
CA ASP A 302 -20.72 -20.86 11.40
C ASP A 302 -19.41 -20.25 10.88
N ARG A 303 -19.18 -20.28 9.56
CA ARG A 303 -17.99 -19.65 8.96
C ARG A 303 -18.02 -18.14 9.14
N TYR A 304 -19.17 -17.50 8.94
CA TYR A 304 -19.31 -16.06 9.13
C TYR A 304 -19.10 -15.65 10.58
N LYS A 305 -19.62 -16.45 11.52
CA LYS A 305 -19.40 -16.25 12.94
C LYS A 305 -17.90 -16.32 13.29
N LEU A 306 -17.21 -17.36 12.82
CA LEU A 306 -15.78 -17.52 13.07
C LEU A 306 -14.95 -16.37 12.47
N ILE A 307 -15.25 -15.96 11.23
CA ILE A 307 -14.60 -14.81 10.57
C ILE A 307 -14.80 -13.54 11.40
N TRP A 308 -16.04 -13.31 11.87
CA TRP A 308 -16.38 -12.15 12.69
C TRP A 308 -15.67 -12.17 14.05
N ASP A 309 -15.65 -13.32 14.74
CA ASP A 309 -15.00 -13.45 16.04
C ASP A 309 -13.50 -13.17 15.94
N PHE A 310 -12.83 -13.71 14.92
CA PHE A 310 -11.43 -13.38 14.62
C PHE A 310 -11.23 -11.90 14.28
N LEU A 311 -12.11 -11.34 13.44
CA LEU A 311 -12.02 -9.93 13.04
C LEU A 311 -12.16 -9.03 14.26
N TYR A 312 -13.19 -9.25 15.07
CA TYR A 312 -13.46 -8.50 16.28
C TYR A 312 -12.29 -8.60 17.27
N ASN A 313 -11.77 -9.82 17.51
CA ASN A 313 -10.63 -10.01 18.39
C ASN A 313 -9.38 -9.28 17.89
N ASN A 314 -9.06 -9.38 16.59
CA ASN A 314 -7.94 -8.61 16.02
C ASN A 314 -8.18 -7.10 16.13
N LEU A 315 -9.39 -6.61 15.86
CA LEU A 315 -9.73 -5.19 15.99
C LEU A 315 -9.58 -4.70 17.44
N MET A 316 -10.03 -5.47 18.43
CA MET A 316 -9.95 -5.09 19.85
C MET A 316 -8.55 -5.20 20.44
N LEU A 317 -7.77 -6.19 20.01
CA LEU A 317 -6.43 -6.44 20.56
C LEU A 317 -5.34 -5.63 19.86
N LYS A 318 -5.42 -5.45 18.54
CA LYS A 318 -4.34 -4.89 17.72
C LYS A 318 -4.68 -3.54 17.07
N PHE A 319 -5.97 -3.25 16.83
CA PHE A 319 -6.38 -2.07 16.07
C PHE A 319 -7.40 -1.18 16.79
N LYS A 320 -7.48 -1.28 18.12
CA LYS A 320 -8.59 -0.73 18.94
C LYS A 320 -8.84 0.75 18.69
N VAL A 321 -7.78 1.55 18.71
CA VAL A 321 -7.86 3.01 18.54
C VAL A 321 -8.40 3.37 17.16
N VAL A 322 -7.87 2.73 16.11
CA VAL A 322 -8.29 2.98 14.73
C VAL A 322 -9.72 2.51 14.50
N PHE A 323 -10.10 1.36 15.04
CA PHE A 323 -11.46 0.85 14.99
C PHE A 323 -12.46 1.85 15.56
N TYR A 324 -12.25 2.33 16.78
CA TYR A 324 -13.15 3.32 17.38
C TYR A 324 -13.16 4.64 16.61
N ALA A 325 -12.02 5.09 16.08
CA ALA A 325 -11.97 6.28 15.25
C ALA A 325 -12.83 6.14 13.97
N VAL A 326 -12.81 4.96 13.32
CA VAL A 326 -13.70 4.66 12.18
C VAL A 326 -15.16 4.65 12.62
N VAL A 327 -15.50 3.95 13.71
CA VAL A 327 -16.89 3.87 14.22
C VAL A 327 -17.43 5.26 14.56
N ILE A 328 -16.66 6.08 15.27
CA ILE A 328 -17.03 7.46 15.62
C ILE A 328 -17.24 8.28 14.35
N TYR A 329 -16.33 8.19 13.38
CA TYR A 329 -16.46 8.91 12.11
C TYR A 329 -17.72 8.51 11.34
N LEU A 330 -18.05 7.21 11.28
CA LEU A 330 -19.26 6.72 10.65
C LEU A 330 -20.52 7.17 11.41
N ALA A 331 -20.50 7.15 12.75
CA ALA A 331 -21.60 7.66 13.57
C ALA A 331 -21.84 9.16 13.33
N ILE A 332 -20.78 9.97 13.24
CA ILE A 332 -20.86 11.38 12.85
C ILE A 332 -21.49 11.52 11.46
N CYS A 333 -21.08 10.70 10.49
CA CYS A 333 -21.69 10.72 9.14
C CYS A 333 -23.19 10.42 9.19
N ILE A 334 -23.62 9.44 9.99
CA ILE A 334 -25.03 9.08 10.15
C ILE A 334 -25.82 10.22 10.83
N ILE A 335 -25.35 10.70 11.98
CA ILE A 335 -26.02 11.74 12.78
C ILE A 335 -26.20 13.02 11.96
N PHE A 336 -25.16 13.45 11.26
CA PHE A 336 -25.19 14.66 10.44
C PHE A 336 -25.65 14.41 8.99
N ARG A 337 -26.15 13.21 8.67
CA ARG A 337 -26.63 12.81 7.33
C ARG A 337 -25.64 13.12 6.20
N ARG A 338 -24.35 12.90 6.46
CA ARG A 338 -23.24 13.05 5.51
C ARG A 338 -22.87 11.69 4.94
N THR A 339 -22.47 11.66 3.66
CA THR A 339 -21.88 10.46 3.07
C THR A 339 -20.45 10.28 3.58
N PRO A 340 -20.04 9.07 3.98
CA PRO A 340 -18.64 8.79 4.30
C PRO A 340 -17.72 9.14 3.13
N ASP A 341 -16.47 9.45 3.45
CA ASP A 341 -15.49 9.75 2.40
C ASP A 341 -15.28 8.60 1.44
N LYS A 342 -15.07 8.94 0.16
CA LYS A 342 -14.71 7.97 -0.87
C LYS A 342 -13.53 7.09 -0.46
N GLN A 343 -12.48 7.67 0.14
CA GLN A 343 -11.29 6.91 0.56
C GLN A 343 -11.63 5.90 1.66
N LEU A 344 -12.49 6.26 2.61
CA LEU A 344 -12.96 5.32 3.62
C LEU A 344 -13.83 4.22 3.01
N LEU A 345 -14.72 4.55 2.07
CA LEU A 345 -15.56 3.56 1.39
C LEU A 345 -14.71 2.55 0.60
N ILE A 346 -13.63 2.99 -0.05
CA ILE A 346 -12.66 2.09 -0.69
C ILE A 346 -12.07 1.13 0.34
N ILE A 347 -11.59 1.64 1.47
CA ILE A 347 -10.97 0.84 2.54
C ILE A 347 -11.95 -0.20 3.09
N LEU A 348 -13.21 0.20 3.38
CA LEU A 348 -14.25 -0.71 3.86
C LEU A 348 -14.61 -1.76 2.80
N THR A 349 -14.60 -1.39 1.52
CA THR A 349 -14.84 -2.34 0.42
C THR A 349 -13.68 -3.33 0.30
N CYS A 350 -12.43 -2.90 0.45
CA CYS A 350 -11.26 -3.78 0.49
C CYS A 350 -11.35 -4.75 1.68
N LEU A 351 -11.72 -4.26 2.87
CA LEU A 351 -11.91 -5.11 4.04
C LEU A 351 -13.01 -6.16 3.79
N ALA A 352 -14.13 -5.75 3.21
CA ALA A 352 -15.22 -6.67 2.87
C ALA A 352 -14.77 -7.72 1.83
N ALA A 353 -13.99 -7.33 0.82
CA ALA A 353 -13.44 -8.25 -0.16
C ALA A 353 -12.48 -9.27 0.48
N TYR A 354 -11.64 -8.84 1.42
CA TYR A 354 -10.79 -9.75 2.20
C TYR A 354 -11.62 -10.73 3.03
N MET A 355 -12.68 -10.27 3.70
CA MET A 355 -13.55 -11.17 4.45
C MET A 355 -14.29 -12.17 3.53
N ALA A 356 -14.68 -11.75 2.33
CA ALA A 356 -15.32 -12.62 1.35
C ALA A 356 -14.40 -13.76 0.89
N ILE A 357 -13.08 -13.54 0.80
CA ILE A 357 -12.11 -14.59 0.48
C ILE A 357 -12.10 -15.69 1.55
N TYR A 358 -12.24 -15.36 2.82
CA TYR A 358 -12.33 -16.35 3.90
C TYR A 358 -13.63 -17.14 3.87
N VAL A 359 -14.72 -16.58 3.35
CA VAL A 359 -15.98 -17.34 3.19
C VAL A 359 -15.75 -18.50 2.23
N VAL A 360 -15.08 -18.26 1.11
CA VAL A 360 -14.88 -19.23 0.03
C VAL A 360 -13.56 -20.02 0.11
N THR A 361 -12.76 -19.83 1.16
CA THR A 361 -11.45 -20.50 1.27
C THR A 361 -11.61 -22.02 1.36
N PRO A 362 -10.85 -22.80 0.54
CA PRO A 362 -10.86 -24.26 0.62
C PRO A 362 -10.05 -24.79 1.81
N HIS A 363 -9.15 -23.97 2.36
CA HIS A 363 -8.35 -24.30 3.54
C HIS A 363 -9.17 -24.35 4.83
N ASP A 364 -8.58 -24.95 5.87
CA ASP A 364 -9.08 -24.83 7.23
C ASP A 364 -9.23 -23.35 7.62
N LEU A 365 -10.46 -22.97 7.96
CA LEU A 365 -10.82 -21.57 8.13
C LEU A 365 -10.13 -20.95 9.36
N GLU A 366 -10.04 -21.70 10.46
CA GLU A 366 -9.43 -21.23 11.70
C GLU A 366 -7.93 -20.97 11.50
N TRP A 367 -7.22 -21.94 10.93
CA TRP A 367 -5.81 -21.80 10.58
C TRP A 367 -5.57 -20.63 9.62
N HIS A 368 -6.40 -20.49 8.57
CA HIS A 368 -6.25 -19.44 7.59
C HIS A 368 -6.48 -18.05 8.22
N LEU A 369 -7.48 -17.91 9.08
CA LEU A 369 -7.75 -16.66 9.81
C LEU A 369 -6.62 -16.33 10.80
N PHE A 370 -6.16 -17.31 11.57
CA PHE A 370 -5.10 -17.16 12.56
C PHE A 370 -3.80 -16.64 11.94
N THR A 371 -3.40 -17.23 10.81
CA THR A 371 -2.14 -16.92 10.13
C THR A 371 -2.17 -15.64 9.30
N SER A 372 -3.33 -15.22 8.77
CA SER A 372 -3.36 -14.16 7.74
C SER A 372 -4.20 -12.92 8.07
N GLN A 373 -5.28 -13.02 8.86
CA GLN A 373 -6.26 -11.93 8.96
C GLN A 373 -5.67 -10.63 9.54
N HIS A 374 -4.81 -10.74 10.56
CA HIS A 374 -4.15 -9.58 11.16
C HIS A 374 -3.22 -8.86 10.17
N ARG A 375 -2.60 -9.59 9.23
CA ARG A 375 -1.74 -9.02 8.19
C ARG A 375 -2.55 -8.29 7.13
N LEU A 376 -3.72 -8.83 6.76
CA LEU A 376 -4.65 -8.13 5.86
C LEU A 376 -5.13 -6.80 6.46
N LEU A 377 -5.39 -6.75 7.77
CA LEU A 377 -5.70 -5.50 8.47
C LEU A 377 -4.51 -4.53 8.49
N HIS A 378 -3.29 -5.04 8.70
CA HIS A 378 -2.05 -4.23 8.62
C HIS A 378 -1.87 -3.56 7.26
N GLN A 379 -2.21 -4.24 6.15
CA GLN A 379 -2.15 -3.65 4.81
C GLN A 379 -3.05 -2.40 4.66
N LEU A 380 -4.17 -2.35 5.36
CA LEU A 380 -5.14 -1.25 5.32
C LEU A 380 -4.91 -0.18 6.40
N LEU A 381 -4.10 -0.48 7.42
CA LEU A 381 -3.87 0.41 8.55
C LEU A 381 -3.33 1.80 8.12
N PRO A 382 -2.28 1.92 7.29
CA PRO A 382 -1.73 3.22 6.91
C PRO A 382 -2.73 4.12 6.16
N VAL A 383 -3.46 3.55 5.20
CA VAL A 383 -4.47 4.30 4.43
C VAL A 383 -5.66 4.70 5.30
N THR A 384 -6.01 3.90 6.30
CA THR A 384 -7.08 4.23 7.27
C THR A 384 -6.71 5.42 8.13
N ILE A 385 -5.50 5.39 8.72
CA ILE A 385 -4.98 6.52 9.53
C ILE A 385 -4.90 7.78 8.68
N TYR A 386 -4.38 7.69 7.45
CA TYR A 386 -4.29 8.83 6.55
C TYR A 386 -5.68 9.39 6.18
N ALA A 387 -6.63 8.54 5.80
CA ALA A 387 -7.97 8.96 5.39
C ALA A 387 -8.73 9.65 6.54
N LEU A 388 -8.67 9.08 7.75
CA LEU A 388 -9.25 9.69 8.95
C LEU A 388 -8.56 11.02 9.28
N GLY A 389 -7.23 11.02 9.33
CA GLY A 389 -6.45 12.23 9.62
C GLY A 389 -6.74 13.36 8.64
N ARG A 390 -6.88 13.06 7.34
CA ARG A 390 -7.25 14.05 6.33
C ARG A 390 -8.63 14.66 6.58
N LYS A 391 -9.57 13.91 7.16
CA LYS A 391 -10.90 14.42 7.50
C LYS A 391 -10.90 15.29 8.74
N PHE A 392 -10.16 14.89 9.78
CA PHE A 392 -10.02 15.71 10.99
C PHE A 392 -9.10 16.93 10.81
N THR A 393 -8.38 17.01 9.69
CA THR A 393 -7.54 18.16 9.31
C THR A 393 -8.14 19.05 8.24
N ARG A 394 -9.32 18.73 7.69
CA ARG A 394 -10.00 19.71 6.84
C ARG A 394 -10.38 20.88 7.74
N GLU A 395 -9.81 22.05 7.46
CA GLU A 395 -10.42 23.31 7.86
C GLU A 395 -11.91 23.18 7.56
N GLU A 396 -12.75 23.50 8.54
CA GLU A 396 -14.14 23.82 8.26
C GLU A 396 -14.11 24.74 7.05
N ASP A 397 -14.66 24.27 5.93
CA ASP A 397 -15.06 25.20 4.89
C ASP A 397 -15.93 26.22 5.63
N SER A 398 -15.39 27.41 5.85
CA SER A 398 -16.16 28.58 6.22
C SER A 398 -17.42 28.54 5.33
N PRO A 399 -18.64 28.71 5.88
CA PRO A 399 -19.85 28.65 5.07
C PRO A 399 -19.87 29.87 4.15
N LYS A 400 -19.19 29.78 2.99
CA LYS A 400 -19.32 30.74 1.90
C LYS A 400 -20.40 30.21 0.97
N SER A 401 -21.61 30.67 1.26
CA SER A 401 -22.61 31.12 0.30
C SER A 401 -22.83 30.25 -0.95
N GLY A 402 -23.95 29.54 -0.96
CA GLY A 402 -24.47 28.91 -2.16
C GLY A 402 -25.84 28.32 -1.91
N TRP A 403 -26.76 29.15 -1.39
CA TRP A 403 -28.18 28.85 -1.51
C TRP A 403 -28.46 28.55 -2.98
N ILE A 404 -28.96 27.35 -3.23
CA ILE A 404 -29.62 26.99 -4.47
C ILE A 404 -30.87 27.87 -4.54
N THR A 405 -30.74 29.06 -5.12
CA THR A 405 -31.87 29.77 -5.70
C THR A 405 -32.08 29.19 -7.08
N THR A 406 -32.89 28.13 -7.13
CA THR A 406 -33.55 27.68 -8.35
C THR A 406 -34.48 28.82 -8.81
N ASN A 407 -33.96 29.71 -9.64
CA ASN A 407 -34.75 30.66 -10.41
C ASN A 407 -35.58 29.89 -11.45
N PHE A 408 -36.75 29.42 -11.04
CA PHE A 408 -37.87 29.20 -11.93
C PHE A 408 -38.48 30.56 -12.28
N SER A 409 -38.08 31.15 -13.40
CA SER A 409 -38.88 32.21 -14.06
C SER A 409 -38.39 32.49 -15.49
N VAL A 410 -38.64 31.55 -16.41
CA VAL A 410 -38.75 31.87 -17.84
C VAL A 410 -39.97 31.17 -18.43
N LEU A 411 -41.15 31.70 -18.11
CA LEU A 411 -42.34 31.63 -18.97
C LEU A 411 -43.10 32.95 -18.80
N ARG A 412 -42.62 34.00 -19.47
CA ARG A 412 -43.44 35.15 -19.85
C ARG A 412 -43.73 35.05 -21.35
N ARG A 413 -44.97 34.70 -21.69
CA ARG A 413 -45.71 35.35 -22.79
C ARG A 413 -46.72 36.29 -22.10
N PRO A 414 -46.98 37.52 -22.59
CA PRO A 414 -47.78 37.68 -23.82
C PRO A 414 -47.44 38.90 -24.70
N ARG A 415 -47.54 38.73 -26.03
CA ARG A 415 -48.57 39.30 -26.89
C ARG A 415 -48.63 38.49 -28.18
#